data_AF-C6AA97-F1
#
_entry.id   AF-C6AA97-F1
#
_cell.length_a   1.000
_cell.length_b   1.000
_cell.length_c   1.000
_cell.angle_alpha   90.00
_cell.angle_beta   90.00
_cell.angle_gamma   90.00
#
_symmetry.space_group_name_H-M   'P 1'
#
loop_
_entity.id
_entity.type
_entity.pdbx_description
1 polymer ?
#
loop_
_entity_poly.entity_id
_entity_poly.type
_entity_poly.pdbx_seq_one_letter_code
_entity_poly.pdbx_strand_id
1 'polypeptide(L)'
;MQGEKQQKEKSKNEKKGTEEKLMKEQMTKVRQEKKELNLQKETRPPHPCPICGQMSQQNAYPFCSTRCRAIDLNRWLSGAYILPPPPQKSDEEE
;
A
#
# COMPACT_ATOMS: atom_id res chain seq x y z
N MET A 1 36.83 46.87 -9.64
CA MET A 1 36.14 46.27 -8.48
C MET A 1 34.76 45.67 -8.83
N GLN A 2 34.55 45.09 -10.02
CA GLN A 2 33.23 44.55 -10.46
C GLN A 2 33.24 43.05 -10.84
N GLY A 3 34.40 42.38 -10.81
CA GLY A 3 34.53 40.96 -11.22
C GLY A 3 34.14 39.94 -10.15
N GLU A 4 34.29 40.25 -8.86
CA GLU A 4 34.05 39.29 -7.77
C GLU A 4 32.56 39.05 -7.47
N LYS A 5 31.67 40.01 -7.76
CA LYS A 5 30.23 39.84 -7.54
C LYS A 5 29.62 38.81 -8.51
N GLN A 6 30.10 38.77 -9.76
CA GLN A 6 29.61 37.84 -10.78
C GLN A 6 30.08 36.40 -10.54
N GLN A 7 31.27 36.20 -9.96
CA GLN A 7 31.75 34.86 -9.62
C GLN A 7 30.94 34.23 -8.48
N LYS A 8 30.56 35.02 -7.46
CA LYS A 8 29.69 34.54 -6.36
C LYS A 8 28.29 34.15 -6.83
N GLU A 9 27.70 34.87 -7.78
CA GLU A 9 26.38 34.54 -8.33
C GLU A 9 26.40 33.27 -9.18
N LYS A 10 27.43 33.07 -10.03
CA LYS A 10 27.62 31.82 -10.78
C LYS A 10 27.76 30.62 -9.85
N SER A 11 28.64 30.71 -8.84
CA SER A 11 28.82 29.64 -7.86
C SER A 11 27.58 29.36 -7.01
N LYS A 12 26.71 30.35 -6.81
CA LYS A 12 25.45 30.18 -6.07
C LYS A 12 24.36 29.54 -6.95
N ASN A 13 24.31 29.86 -8.24
CA ASN A 13 23.38 29.26 -9.19
C ASN A 13 23.75 27.81 -9.53
N GLU A 14 25.05 27.51 -9.60
CA GLU A 14 25.57 26.15 -9.79
C GLU A 14 25.29 25.27 -8.57
N LYS A 15 25.47 25.80 -7.35
CA LYS A 15 25.08 25.14 -6.10
C LYS A 15 23.56 24.89 -6.03
N LYS A 16 22.75 25.87 -6.41
CA LYS A 16 21.28 25.73 -6.44
C LYS A 16 20.83 24.69 -7.47
N GLY A 17 21.48 24.63 -8.63
CA GLY A 17 21.25 23.59 -9.64
C GLY A 17 21.64 22.19 -9.16
N THR A 18 22.72 22.06 -8.39
CA THR A 18 23.11 20.76 -7.80
C THR A 18 22.14 20.29 -6.71
N GLU A 19 21.62 21.19 -5.87
CA GLU A 19 20.62 20.84 -4.84
C GLU A 19 19.28 20.42 -5.47
N GLU A 20 18.82 21.14 -6.49
CA GLU A 20 17.59 20.79 -7.21
C GLU A 20 17.70 19.44 -7.92
N LYS A 21 18.88 19.14 -8.49
CA LYS A 21 19.16 17.85 -9.14
C LYS A 21 19.19 16.71 -8.13
N LEU A 22 19.82 16.90 -6.97
CA LEU A 22 19.86 15.92 -5.89
C LEU A 22 18.45 15.62 -5.35
N MET A 23 17.62 16.64 -5.16
CA MET A 23 16.22 16.48 -4.74
C MET A 23 15.41 15.67 -5.77
N LYS A 24 15.53 15.99 -7.07
CA LYS A 24 14.81 15.26 -8.14
C LYS A 24 15.25 13.79 -8.22
N GLU A 25 16.55 13.53 -8.10
CA GLU A 25 17.11 12.19 -8.09
C GLU A 25 16.62 11.37 -6.88
N GLN A 26 16.61 11.98 -5.69
CA GLN A 26 16.04 11.38 -4.48
C GLN A 26 14.54 11.08 -4.65
N MET A 27 13.75 11.98 -5.22
CA MET A 27 12.32 11.76 -5.45
C MET A 27 12.06 10.61 -6.45
N THR A 28 12.88 10.50 -7.50
CA THR A 28 12.78 9.37 -8.43
C THR A 28 13.13 8.04 -7.78
N LYS A 29 14.15 8.03 -6.90
CA LYS A 29 14.56 6.87 -6.13
C LYS A 29 13.46 6.42 -5.15
N VAL A 30 12.86 7.35 -4.42
CA VAL A 30 11.71 7.05 -3.52
C VAL A 30 10.54 6.45 -4.30
N ARG A 31 10.26 6.95 -5.51
CA ARG A 31 9.20 6.38 -6.36
C ARG A 31 9.54 4.96 -6.84
N GLN A 32 10.82 4.67 -7.12
CA GLN A 32 11.30 3.34 -7.50
C GLN A 32 11.23 2.36 -6.32
N GLU A 33 11.76 2.71 -5.15
CA GLU A 33 11.71 1.89 -3.93
C GLU A 33 10.26 1.59 -3.52
N LYS A 34 9.37 2.59 -3.63
CA LYS A 34 7.93 2.40 -3.36
C LYS A 34 7.24 1.49 -4.38
N LYS A 35 7.75 1.42 -5.61
CA LYS A 35 7.26 0.50 -6.66
C LYS A 35 7.72 -0.94 -6.37
N GLU A 36 8.97 -1.11 -5.93
CA GLU A 36 9.53 -2.42 -5.54
C GLU A 36 8.84 -3.00 -4.30
N LEU A 37 8.57 -2.18 -3.28
CA LEU A 37 7.81 -2.59 -2.09
C LEU A 37 6.34 -2.94 -2.41
N ASN A 38 5.77 -2.37 -3.48
CA ASN A 38 4.43 -2.72 -3.93
C ASN A 38 4.42 -4.06 -4.66
N LEU A 39 5.44 -4.31 -5.51
CA LEU A 39 5.62 -5.57 -6.22
C LEU A 39 5.78 -6.77 -5.25
N GLN A 40 6.42 -6.56 -4.10
CA GLN A 40 6.52 -7.59 -3.05
C GLN A 40 5.18 -7.89 -2.36
N LYS A 41 4.20 -6.97 -2.36
CA LYS A 41 2.84 -7.25 -1.87
C LYS A 41 2.01 -8.06 -2.87
N GLU A 42 2.39 -8.03 -4.14
CA GLU A 42 1.80 -8.77 -5.27
C GLU A 42 2.30 -10.21 -5.41
N THR A 43 3.22 -10.69 -4.55
CA THR A 43 3.72 -12.08 -4.59
C THR A 43 2.93 -13.05 -3.71
N ARG A 44 1.81 -12.62 -3.12
CA ARG A 44 0.99 -13.53 -2.31
C ARG A 44 0.33 -14.59 -3.20
N PRO A 45 0.36 -15.87 -2.78
CA PRO A 45 -0.22 -16.95 -3.57
C PRO A 45 -1.73 -16.73 -3.76
N PRO A 46 -2.26 -17.01 -4.96
CA PRO A 46 -3.68 -16.85 -5.23
C PRO A 46 -4.49 -17.84 -4.39
N HIS A 47 -5.62 -17.38 -3.86
CA HIS A 47 -6.51 -18.15 -2.98
C HIS A 47 -7.95 -17.93 -3.45
N PRO A 48 -8.89 -18.84 -3.14
CA PRO A 48 -10.27 -18.69 -3.58
C PRO A 48 -10.96 -17.49 -2.92
N CYS A 49 -11.71 -16.73 -3.71
CA CYS A 49 -12.48 -15.57 -3.27
C CYS A 49 -13.53 -16.01 -2.24
N PRO A 50 -13.60 -15.40 -1.05
CA PRO A 50 -14.55 -15.81 0.00
C PRO A 50 -16.02 -15.51 -0.35
N ILE A 51 -16.27 -14.73 -1.41
CA ILE A 51 -17.62 -14.33 -1.83
C ILE A 51 -18.19 -15.22 -2.94
N CYS A 52 -17.35 -15.71 -3.86
CA CYS A 52 -17.80 -16.47 -5.04
C CYS A 52 -16.96 -17.71 -5.38
N GLY A 53 -15.86 -17.96 -4.67
CA GLY A 53 -14.99 -19.13 -4.88
C GLY A 53 -13.99 -19.01 -6.05
N GLN A 54 -14.09 -17.99 -6.90
CA GLN A 54 -13.13 -17.79 -8.01
C GLN A 54 -11.73 -17.40 -7.51
N MET A 55 -10.70 -17.68 -8.29
CA MET A 55 -9.31 -17.38 -7.91
C MET A 55 -9.08 -15.87 -7.72
N SER A 56 -8.44 -15.47 -6.61
CA SER A 56 -8.13 -14.08 -6.28
C SER A 56 -7.24 -13.43 -7.34
N GLN A 57 -7.50 -12.18 -7.68
CA GLN A 57 -6.65 -11.38 -8.56
C GLN A 57 -5.67 -10.54 -7.73
N GLN A 58 -4.46 -10.31 -8.22
CA GLN A 58 -3.45 -9.58 -7.46
C GLN A 58 -3.89 -8.15 -7.07
N ASN A 59 -4.56 -7.45 -7.99
CA ASN A 59 -5.11 -6.11 -7.75
C ASN A 59 -6.29 -6.08 -6.75
N ALA A 60 -6.97 -7.21 -6.56
CA ALA A 60 -8.20 -7.33 -5.80
C ALA A 60 -8.06 -8.21 -4.56
N TYR A 61 -6.89 -8.82 -4.33
CA TYR A 61 -6.59 -9.74 -3.23
C TYR A 61 -7.17 -9.22 -1.91
N PRO A 62 -7.97 -10.01 -1.15
CA PRO A 62 -8.22 -11.45 -1.29
C PRO A 62 -9.34 -11.86 -2.27
N PHE A 63 -9.88 -10.93 -3.05
CA PHE A 63 -11.06 -11.14 -3.88
C PHE A 63 -10.70 -11.35 -5.36
N CYS A 64 -11.65 -11.87 -6.13
CA CYS A 64 -11.51 -11.93 -7.58
C CYS A 64 -11.76 -10.58 -8.28
N SER A 65 -12.43 -9.62 -7.62
CA SER A 65 -12.82 -8.33 -8.20
C SER A 65 -13.22 -7.28 -7.16
N THR A 66 -13.26 -6.02 -7.57
CA THR A 66 -13.79 -4.89 -6.77
C THR A 66 -15.26 -5.10 -6.37
N ARG A 67 -16.06 -5.76 -7.22
CA ARG A 67 -17.46 -6.09 -6.91
C ARG A 67 -17.56 -7.01 -5.70
N CYS A 68 -16.77 -8.08 -5.65
CA CYS A 68 -16.78 -9.00 -4.52
C CYS A 68 -16.32 -8.34 -3.23
N ARG A 69 -15.33 -7.44 -3.30
CA ARG A 69 -14.91 -6.62 -2.15
C ARG A 69 -16.05 -5.76 -1.60
N ALA A 70 -16.83 -5.13 -2.46
CA ALA A 70 -17.97 -4.31 -2.04
C ALA A 70 -19.11 -5.14 -1.43
N ILE A 71 -19.36 -6.34 -1.97
CA ILE A 71 -20.35 -7.28 -1.41
C ILE A 71 -19.92 -7.74 -0.01
N ASP A 72 -18.64 -8.11 0.15
CA ASP A 72 -18.10 -8.48 1.45
C ASP A 72 -18.30 -7.36 2.46
N LEU A 73 -17.91 -6.13 2.10
CA LEU A 73 -18.10 -4.95 2.94
C LEU A 73 -19.56 -4.76 3.35
N ASN A 74 -20.52 -4.96 2.44
CA ASN A 74 -21.94 -4.88 2.79
C ASN A 74 -22.35 -5.96 3.81
N ARG A 75 -21.83 -7.19 3.68
CA ARG A 75 -22.08 -8.27 4.66
C ARG A 75 -21.56 -7.91 6.05
N TRP A 76 -20.37 -7.29 6.11
CA TRP A 76 -19.83 -6.74 7.36
C TRP A 76 -20.74 -5.68 7.97
N LEU A 77 -21.12 -4.66 7.18
CA LEU A 77 -21.96 -3.56 7.65
C LEU A 77 -23.38 -4.00 8.03
N SER A 78 -23.86 -5.11 7.45
CA SER A 78 -25.17 -5.68 7.77
C SER A 78 -25.15 -6.63 8.98
N GLY A 79 -23.98 -6.88 9.58
CA GLY A 79 -23.84 -7.81 10.71
C GLY A 79 -24.03 -9.28 10.33
N ALA A 80 -23.80 -9.65 9.08
CA ALA A 80 -24.01 -11.02 8.60
C ALA A 80 -22.96 -12.03 9.13
N TYR A 81 -21.83 -11.54 9.66
CA TYR A 81 -20.79 -12.37 10.25
C TYR A 81 -21.07 -12.60 11.74
N ILE A 82 -21.45 -13.83 12.10
CA ILE A 82 -21.81 -14.24 13.46
C ILE A 82 -20.73 -15.19 13.99
N LEU A 83 -20.21 -14.91 15.18
CA LEU A 83 -19.31 -15.82 15.88
C LEU A 83 -20.15 -16.82 16.68
N PRO A 84 -19.92 -18.15 16.53
CA PRO A 84 -20.68 -19.14 17.27
C PRO A 84 -20.46 -18.98 18.78
N PRO A 85 -21.48 -19.26 19.62
CA PRO A 85 -21.31 -19.25 21.06
C PRO A 85 -20.32 -20.33 21.49
N PRO A 86 -19.61 -20.14 22.63
CA PRO A 86 -18.76 -21.19 23.18
C PRO A 86 -19.60 -22.43 23.50
N PRO A 87 -19.02 -23.65 23.43
CA PRO A 87 -19.72 -24.85 23.84
C PRO A 87 -20.17 -24.70 25.29
N GLN A 88 -21.43 -25.06 25.57
CA GLN A 88 -21.96 -25.06 26.94
C GLN A 88 -21.11 -26.03 27.76
N LYS A 89 -20.37 -25.53 28.75
CA LYS A 89 -19.83 -26.39 29.79
C LYS A 89 -21.00 -26.71 30.72
N SER A 90 -21.37 -27.99 30.81
CA SER A 90 -22.26 -28.46 31.87
C SER A 90 -21.46 -28.39 33.16
N ASP A 91 -21.63 -27.31 33.91
CA ASP A 91 -21.12 -27.20 35.28
C ASP A 91 -22.03 -28.08 36.18
N GLU A 92 -21.86 -29.40 36.09
CA GLU A 92 -22.39 -30.40 37.02
C GLU A 92 -21.25 -30.87 37.91
N GLU A 93 -20.83 -30.02 38.85
CA GLU A 93 -20.07 -30.42 40.03
C GLU A 93 -20.70 -29.73 41.25
N GLU A 94 -21.61 -30.45 41.92
CA GLU A 94 -22.05 -30.19 43.30
C GLU A 94 -21.25 -31.07 44.26
#